data_AF-A0A7R6XX12-F1
#
_entry.id   AF-A0A7R6XX12-F1
#
_cell.length_a   1.000
_cell.length_b   1.000
_cell.length_c   1.000
_cell.angle_alpha   90.00
_cell.angle_beta   90.00
_cell.angle_gamma   90.00
#
_symmetry.space_group_name_H-M   'P 1'
#
loop_
_entity.id
_entity.type
_entity.pdbx_description
1 polymer ?
#
loop_
_entity_poly.entity_id
_entity_poly.type
_entity_poly.pdbx_seq_one_letter_code
_entity_poly.pdbx_strand_id
1 'polypeptide(L)'
;MLYEIASSLGVPVSRFFEGLPGNGQKRGEARPLPVDERLDFIASAEGRRLIEGLMNLPPRVRGRVSALIAALGEELRLDDANNETPDECSPADRKTA
;
A
#
# COMPACT_ATOMS: atom_id res chain seq x y z
N MET A 1 3.92 11.08 -28.39
CA MET A 1 4.04 9.60 -28.42
C MET A 1 4.14 8.99 -27.02
N LEU A 2 5.15 9.34 -26.19
CA LEU A 2 5.24 8.80 -24.82
C LEU A 2 4.06 9.19 -23.92
N TYR A 3 3.47 10.36 -24.13
CA TYR A 3 2.24 10.78 -23.43
C TYR A 3 1.07 9.81 -23.62
N GLU A 4 0.78 9.45 -24.87
CA GLU A 4 -0.31 8.52 -25.21
C GLU A 4 -0.07 7.13 -24.61
N ILE A 5 1.18 6.66 -24.64
CA ILE A 5 1.58 5.38 -24.03
C ILE A 5 1.37 5.43 -22.52
N ALA A 6 1.84 6.49 -21.86
CA ALA A 6 1.69 6.67 -20.42
C ALA A 6 0.21 6.74 -20.00
N SER A 7 -0.61 7.47 -20.78
CA SER A 7 -2.05 7.58 -20.57
C SER A 7 -2.75 6.23 -20.71
N SER A 8 -2.42 5.45 -21.75
CA SER A 8 -2.95 4.10 -21.95
C SER A 8 -2.56 3.13 -20.85
N LEU A 9 -1.38 3.34 -20.23
CA LEU A 9 -0.87 2.52 -19.13
C LEU A 9 -1.26 3.06 -17.74
N GLY A 10 -1.94 4.21 -17.65
CA GLY A 10 -2.29 4.84 -16.37
C GLY A 10 -1.08 5.27 -15.53
N VAL A 11 0.08 5.55 -16.15
CA VAL A 11 1.30 5.97 -15.45
C VAL A 11 1.67 7.41 -15.81
N PRO A 12 2.33 8.18 -14.91
CA PRO A 12 2.84 9.50 -15.25
C PRO A 12 3.91 9.42 -16.34
N VAL A 13 3.86 10.33 -17.33
CA VAL A 13 4.86 10.43 -18.41
C VAL A 13 6.28 10.62 -17.87
N SER A 14 6.41 11.23 -16.70
CA SER A 14 7.69 11.44 -16.04
C SER A 14 8.48 10.13 -15.90
N ARG A 15 7.82 8.97 -15.76
CA ARG A 15 8.45 7.64 -15.63
C ARG A 15 9.40 7.27 -16.78
N PHE A 16 9.22 7.86 -17.95
CA PHE A 16 10.06 7.59 -19.13
C PHE A 16 11.32 8.46 -19.19
N PHE A 17 11.50 9.37 -18.23
CA PHE A 17 12.62 10.31 -18.20
C PHE A 17 13.30 10.27 -16.84
N GLU A 18 14.62 10.12 -16.81
CA GLU A 18 15.38 10.16 -15.56
C GLU A 18 15.50 11.61 -15.04
N GLY A 19 15.45 11.79 -13.72
CA GLY A 19 15.67 13.10 -13.08
C GLY A 19 14.46 14.06 -13.05
N LEU A 20 13.30 13.67 -13.58
CA LEU A 20 12.10 14.50 -13.46
C LEU A 20 11.44 14.39 -12.07
N PRO A 21 10.95 15.52 -11.50
CA PRO A 21 10.19 15.53 -10.26
C PRO A 21 8.92 14.66 -10.40
N GLY A 22 8.63 13.84 -9.39
CA GLY A 22 7.52 12.87 -9.42
C GLY A 22 7.94 11.41 -9.68
N ASN A 23 9.14 11.15 -10.19
CA ASN A 23 9.67 9.77 -10.33
C ASN A 23 10.22 9.18 -9.03
N GLY A 24 10.62 10.06 -8.11
CA GLY A 24 11.09 9.70 -6.77
C GLY A 24 9.95 9.50 -5.76
N GLN A 25 8.69 9.78 -6.15
CA GLN A 25 7.54 9.30 -5.40
C GLN A 25 7.45 7.79 -5.66
N LYS A 26 8.29 7.03 -4.95
CA LYS A 26 7.93 5.68 -4.55
C LYS A 26 6.53 5.82 -3.98
N ARG A 27 5.50 5.40 -4.75
CA ARG A 27 4.16 5.13 -4.21
C ARG A 27 4.43 4.48 -2.87
N GLY A 28 3.99 5.16 -1.80
CA GLY A 28 4.57 5.05 -0.46
C GLY A 28 5.07 3.64 -0.23
N GLU A 29 6.37 3.48 0.01
CA GLU A 29 6.84 2.19 0.55
C GLU A 29 6.02 2.01 1.81
N ALA A 30 4.96 1.19 1.73
CA ALA A 30 4.05 0.96 2.82
C ALA A 30 4.94 0.62 3.99
N ARG A 31 4.91 1.49 5.02
CA ARG A 31 5.76 1.31 6.18
C ARG A 31 5.49 -0.11 6.65
N PRO A 32 6.49 -1.01 6.61
CA PRO A 32 6.25 -2.38 6.97
C PRO A 32 5.63 -2.39 8.37
N LEU A 33 4.59 -3.19 8.54
CA LEU A 33 4.04 -3.43 9.87
C LEU A 33 5.19 -3.78 10.83
N PRO A 34 5.10 -3.39 12.11
CA PRO A 34 6.04 -3.82 13.14
C PRO A 34 6.33 -5.32 13.02
N VAL A 35 7.58 -5.71 13.29
CA VAL A 35 8.04 -7.09 13.05
C VAL A 35 7.16 -8.10 13.78
N ASP A 36 6.74 -7.78 15.01
CA ASP A 36 5.91 -8.66 15.84
C ASP A 36 4.53 -8.88 15.22
N GLU A 37 3.86 -7.82 14.74
CA GLU A 37 2.57 -7.93 14.04
C GLU A 37 2.66 -8.77 12.76
N ARG A 38 3.78 -8.66 12.04
CA ARG A 38 4.03 -9.49 10.86
C ARG A 38 4.19 -10.95 11.23
N LEU A 39 4.88 -11.25 12.34
CA LEU A 39 5.07 -12.61 12.83
C LEU A 39 3.74 -13.22 13.28
N ASP A 40 2.92 -12.45 14.00
CA ASP A 40 1.59 -12.88 14.43
C ASP A 40 0.68 -13.18 13.23
N PHE A 41 0.68 -12.31 12.22
CA PHE A 41 -0.07 -12.55 10.99
C PHE A 41 0.43 -13.80 10.24
N ILE A 42 1.75 -13.99 10.10
CA ILE A 42 2.32 -15.18 9.45
C ILE A 42 1.95 -16.46 10.22
N ALA A 43 1.94 -16.41 11.55
CA ALA A 43 1.56 -17.54 12.40
C ALA A 43 0.04 -17.82 12.39
N SER A 44 -0.78 -16.85 11.99
CA SER A 44 -2.24 -16.98 11.93
C SER A 44 -2.70 -18.07 10.94
N ALA A 45 -3.96 -18.48 11.05
CA ALA A 45 -4.57 -19.41 10.09
C ALA A 45 -4.66 -18.80 8.68
N GLU A 46 -4.91 -17.49 8.60
CA GLU A 46 -5.03 -16.76 7.34
C GLU A 46 -3.66 -16.61 6.64
N GLY A 47 -2.64 -16.16 7.37
CA GLY A 47 -1.28 -16.04 6.85
C GLY A 47 -0.73 -17.36 6.33
N ARG A 48 -0.96 -18.46 7.06
CA ARG A 48 -0.56 -19.80 6.60
C ARG A 48 -1.27 -20.23 5.31
N ARG A 49 -2.59 -20.03 5.21
CA ARG A 49 -3.36 -20.32 3.98
C ARG A 49 -2.89 -19.49 2.80
N LEU A 50 -2.59 -18.21 3.02
CA LEU A 50 -2.07 -17.32 1.97
C LEU A 50 -0.70 -17.79 1.46
N ILE A 51 0.21 -18.14 2.36
CA ILE A 51 1.55 -18.66 2.00
C ILE A 51 1.42 -19.97 1.24
N GLU A 52 0.60 -20.91 1.72
CA GLU A 52 0.37 -22.19 1.05
C GLU A 52 -0.23 -22.00 -0.35
N GLY A 53 -1.25 -21.15 -0.48
CA GLY A 53 -1.86 -20.79 -1.76
C GLY A 53 -0.84 -20.22 -2.75
N LEU A 54 -0.02 -19.26 -2.32
CA LEU A 54 1.05 -18.69 -3.15
C LEU A 54 2.11 -19.71 -3.54
N MET A 55 2.50 -20.61 -2.64
CA MET A 55 3.52 -21.62 -2.91
C MET A 55 3.04 -22.71 -3.88
N ASN A 56 1.74 -23.00 -3.90
CA ASN A 56 1.13 -23.95 -4.83
C ASN A 56 0.94 -23.38 -6.25
N LEU A 57 1.11 -22.07 -6.45
CA LEU A 57 1.02 -21.46 -7.77
C LEU A 57 2.26 -21.76 -8.63
N PRO A 58 2.10 -21.87 -9.96
CA PRO A 58 3.23 -21.99 -10.87
C PRO A 58 4.25 -20.83 -10.69
N PRO A 59 5.56 -21.09 -10.75
CA PRO A 59 6.59 -20.07 -10.52
C PRO A 59 6.41 -18.78 -11.34
N ARG A 60 5.93 -18.93 -12.57
CA ARG A 60 5.71 -17.82 -13.51
C ARG A 60 4.58 -16.87 -13.12
N VAL A 61 3.61 -17.32 -12.32
CA VAL A 61 2.45 -16.50 -11.91
C VAL A 61 2.56 -15.96 -10.49
N ARG A 62 3.39 -16.57 -9.62
CA ARG A 62 3.61 -16.09 -8.24
C ARG A 62 3.94 -14.61 -8.16
N GLY A 63 4.86 -14.14 -9.00
CA GLY A 63 5.24 -12.72 -9.04
C GLY A 63 4.09 -11.80 -9.45
N ARG A 64 3.23 -12.22 -10.38
CA ARG A 64 2.08 -11.43 -10.84
C ARG A 64 1.01 -11.33 -9.76
N VAL A 65 0.70 -12.43 -9.08
CA VAL A 65 -0.28 -12.46 -7.98
C VAL A 65 0.23 -11.65 -6.78
N SER A 66 1.52 -11.79 -6.43
CA SER A 66 2.13 -10.98 -5.37
C SER A 66 2.06 -9.48 -5.69
N ALA A 67 2.35 -9.08 -6.93
CA ALA A 67 2.23 -7.69 -7.37
C ALA A 67 0.78 -7.18 -7.29
N LEU A 68 -0.20 -8.01 -7.64
CA LEU A 68 -1.62 -7.65 -7.51
C LEU A 68 -2.03 -7.46 -6.04
N ILE A 69 -1.64 -8.37 -5.14
CA ILE A 69 -1.92 -8.25 -3.71
C ILE A 69 -1.29 -6.96 -3.15
N ALA A 70 -0.06 -6.65 -3.55
CA ALA A 70 0.59 -5.40 -3.17
C ALA A 70 -0.18 -4.17 -3.66
N ALA A 71 -0.61 -4.16 -4.93
CA ALA A 71 -1.39 -3.06 -5.49
C ALA A 71 -2.73 -2.85 -4.74
N LEU A 72 -3.45 -3.94 -4.43
CA LEU A 72 -4.69 -3.88 -3.64
C LEU A 72 -4.44 -3.38 -2.21
N GLY A 73 -3.33 -3.79 -1.59
CA GLY A 73 -2.93 -3.32 -0.27
C GLY A 73 -2.60 -1.83 -0.22
N GLU A 74 -2.15 -1.24 -1.33
CA GLU A 74 -2.00 0.21 -1.46
C GLU A 74 -3.35 0.91 -1.64
N GLU A 75 -4.26 0.36 -2.46
CA GLU A 75 -5.60 0.95 -2.67
C GLU A 75 -6.41 1.00 -1.37
N LEU A 76 -6.45 -0.10 -0.61
CA LEU A 76 -7.17 -0.16 0.68
C LEU A 76 -6.68 0.88 1.69
N ARG A 77 -5.39 1.20 1.69
CA ARG A 77 -4.82 2.22 2.58
C ARG A 77 -5.19 3.66 2.19
N LEU A 78 -5.37 3.91 0.90
CA LEU A 78 -5.81 5.22 0.41
C LEU A 78 -7.26 5.52 0.83
N ASP A 79 -8.08 4.49 0.95
CA ASP A 79 -9.46 4.60 1.43
C ASP A 79 -9.51 4.92 2.93
N ASP A 80 -8.67 4.25 3.75
CA ASP A 80 -8.60 4.51 5.19
C ASP A 80 -8.13 5.94 5.52
N ALA A 81 -7.17 6.47 4.76
CA ALA A 81 -6.65 7.83 4.97
C ALA A 81 -7.67 8.95 4.67
N ASN A 82 -8.68 8.68 3.83
CA ASN A 82 -9.74 9.63 3.54
C ASN A 82 -10.86 9.64 4.59
N ASN A 83 -10.86 8.69 5.52
CA ASN A 83 -11.90 8.53 6.54
C ASN A 83 -11.47 9.02 7.93
N GLU A 84 -10.25 9.53 8.09
CA GLU A 84 -9.83 10.29 9.28
C GLU A 84 -10.38 11.73 9.21
N THR A 85 -11.68 11.90 9.44
CA THR A 85 -12.19 13.20 9.92
C THR A 85 -11.65 13.44 11.33
N PRO A 86 -11.11 14.63 11.66
CA PRO A 86 -10.74 14.96 13.02
C PRO A 86 -12.02 15.05 13.85
N ASP A 87 -12.34 13.97 14.56
CA ASP A 87 -13.42 13.91 15.53
C ASP A 87 -13.06 14.84 16.70
N GLU A 88 -13.56 16.06 16.53
CA GLU A 88 -14.20 16.89 17.54
C GLU A 88 -13.42 17.21 18.82
N CYS A 89 -12.92 18.45 18.82
CA CYS A 89 -12.53 19.25 19.97
C CYS A 89 -13.54 19.08 21.13
N SER A 90 -13.10 18.52 22.25
CA SER A 90 -13.85 18.62 23.52
C SER A 90 -13.09 19.52 24.50
N PRO A 91 -13.66 20.66 24.93
CA PRO A 91 -13.04 21.57 25.88
C PRO A 91 -13.54 21.30 27.31
N ALA A 92 -12.68 20.77 28.18
CA ALA A 92 -12.85 20.75 29.64
C ALA A 92 -11.47 20.41 30.24
N ASP A 93 -10.86 21.14 31.17
CA ASP A 93 -11.39 21.93 32.27
C ASP A 93 -10.44 23.09 32.61
N ARG A 94 -11.01 24.30 32.76
CA ARG A 94 -10.41 25.34 33.60
C ARG A 94 -10.79 25.03 35.04
N LYS A 95 -9.84 24.59 35.87
CA LYS A 95 -10.01 24.63 37.32
C LYS A 95 -8.98 25.58 37.93
N THR A 96 -9.47 26.78 38.22
CA THR A 96 -8.94 27.72 39.21
C THR A 96 -8.92 27.09 40.60
N ALA A 97 -7.75 27.07 41.24
CA ALA A 97 -7.53 27.36 42.67
C ALA A 97 -6.02 27.38 42.95
#